data_AF-A0A3M1Y954-F1
#
_entry.id   AF-A0A3M1Y954-F1
#
_cell.length_a   1.000
_cell.length_b   1.000
_cell.length_c   1.000
_cell.angle_alpha   90.00
_cell.angle_beta   90.00
_cell.angle_gamma   90.00
#
_symmetry.space_group_name_H-M   'P 1'
#
loop_
_entity.id
_entity.type
_entity.pdbx_description
1 polymer ?
#
loop_
_entity_poly.entity_id
_entity_poly.type
_entity_poly.pdbx_seq_one_letter_code
_entity_poly.pdbx_strand_id
1 'polypeptide(L)'
;MYYPDQRYASALTLIHRECILPENAVGNIRVTVGKRVDIRDVVAQGVVPSRYVILDVMHFFGLKKLDALTDLLHVGVGDLVQPDQVIAGKSLTKGKRLRSPVKGLVAHIEDGRIILQEMPDVMNL
;
A
#
# COMPACT_ATOMS: atom_id res chain seq x y z
N MET A 1 -18.61 10.19 -12.52
CA MET A 1 -18.12 11.53 -12.13
C MET A 1 -18.84 11.89 -10.84
N TYR A 2 -18.18 11.78 -9.68
CA TYR A 2 -18.78 12.06 -8.37
C TYR A 2 -18.64 13.55 -8.08
N TYR A 3 -19.76 14.26 -8.02
CA TYR A 3 -19.79 15.63 -7.50
C TYR A 3 -20.07 15.54 -6.00
N PRO A 4 -19.26 16.18 -5.14
CA PRO A 4 -19.54 16.19 -3.72
C PRO A 4 -20.87 16.91 -3.45
N ASP A 5 -21.57 16.48 -2.40
CA ASP A 5 -22.83 17.12 -1.97
C ASP A 5 -22.62 18.62 -1.74
N GLN A 6 -23.23 19.44 -2.59
CA GLN A 6 -23.25 20.88 -2.41
C GLN A 6 -24.36 21.23 -1.42
N ARG A 7 -23.98 21.87 -0.31
CA ARG A 7 -24.92 22.45 0.65
C ARG A 7 -24.87 23.96 0.57
N TYR A 8 -26.04 24.58 0.44
CA TYR A 8 -26.17 26.03 0.56
C TYR A 8 -25.88 26.43 2.01
N ALA A 9 -24.94 27.34 2.21
CA ALA A 9 -24.66 27.96 3.50
C ALA A 9 -25.03 29.45 3.44
N SER A 10 -25.60 29.98 4.51
CA SER A 10 -25.85 31.43 4.61
C SER A 10 -24.53 32.17 4.72
N ALA A 11 -24.47 33.43 4.28
CA ALA A 11 -23.25 34.23 4.26
C ALA A 11 -22.59 34.41 5.65
N LEU A 12 -23.37 34.26 6.73
CA LEU A 12 -22.91 34.36 8.12
C LEU A 12 -22.71 32.99 8.79
N THR A 13 -22.81 31.89 8.04
CA THR A 13 -22.60 30.55 8.58
C THR A 13 -21.11 30.29 8.79
N LEU A 14 -20.72 30.03 10.03
CA LEU A 14 -19.37 29.59 10.37
C LEU A 14 -19.26 28.07 10.17
N ILE A 15 -18.32 27.63 9.35
CA ILE A 15 -18.06 26.20 9.09
C ILE A 15 -16.88 25.77 9.96
N HIS A 16 -17.10 24.78 10.81
CA HIS A 16 -16.05 24.11 11.57
C HIS A 16 -15.85 22.69 11.01
N ARG A 17 -14.60 22.30 10.76
CA ARG A 17 -14.23 20.96 10.29
C ARG A 17 -13.13 20.41 11.17
N GLU A 18 -13.35 19.18 11.62
CA GLU A 18 -12.35 18.40 12.34
C GLU A 18 -11.86 17.30 11.41
N CYS A 19 -10.53 17.19 11.25
CA CYS A 19 -9.89 16.14 10.46
C CYS A 19 -8.80 15.52 11.30
N ILE A 20 -8.72 14.19 11.29
CA ILE A 20 -7.82 13.41 12.13
C ILE A 20 -6.99 12.52 11.19
N LEU A 21 -5.68 12.49 11.41
CA LEU A 21 -4.82 11.52 10.74
C LEU A 21 -5.11 10.12 11.31
N PRO A 22 -5.07 9.05 10.49
CA PRO A 22 -5.22 7.67 10.96
C PRO A 22 -4.24 7.36 12.10
N GLU A 23 -4.65 6.54 13.06
CA GLU A 23 -3.84 6.22 14.24
C GLU A 23 -2.49 5.56 13.89
N ASN A 24 -2.43 4.87 12.76
CA ASN A 24 -1.23 4.22 12.24
C ASN A 24 -0.38 5.12 11.34
N ALA A 25 -0.74 6.39 11.15
CA ALA A 25 0.04 7.33 10.37
C ALA A 25 1.02 8.12 11.26
N VAL A 26 2.27 8.23 10.83
CA VAL A 26 3.23 9.15 11.44
C VAL A 26 2.97 10.53 10.85
N GLY A 27 2.40 11.42 11.68
CA GLY A 27 1.96 12.74 11.27
C GLY A 27 3.02 13.84 11.42
N ASN A 28 2.97 14.82 10.51
CA ASN A 28 3.68 16.08 10.59
C ASN A 28 2.70 17.23 10.33
N ILE A 29 2.60 18.17 11.26
CA ILE A 29 1.72 19.33 11.15
C ILE A 29 2.48 20.44 10.41
N ARG A 30 1.89 20.95 9.32
CA ARG A 30 2.51 21.96 8.45
C ARG A 30 2.07 23.40 8.75
N VAL A 31 1.19 23.60 9.73
CA VAL A 31 0.64 24.90 10.11
C VAL A 31 0.76 25.16 11.60
N THR A 32 0.51 26.40 12.00
CA THR A 32 0.47 26.84 13.39
C THR A 32 -0.93 27.33 13.73
N VAL A 33 -1.30 27.26 15.01
CA VAL A 33 -2.58 27.76 15.51
C VAL A 33 -2.79 29.23 15.10
N GLY A 34 -3.98 29.55 14.59
CA GLY A 34 -4.35 30.90 14.14
C GLY A 34 -3.91 31.24 12.71
N LYS A 35 -3.18 30.35 12.02
CA LYS A 35 -2.83 30.55 10.60
C LYS A 35 -4.08 30.43 9.72
N ARG A 36 -4.28 31.41 8.83
CA ARG A 36 -5.29 31.32 7.77
C ARG A 36 -4.84 30.31 6.70
N VAL A 37 -5.74 29.41 6.31
CA VAL A 37 -5.51 28.37 5.30
C VAL A 37 -6.58 28.43 4.21
N ASP A 38 -6.21 28.08 2.98
CA ASP A 38 -7.13 27.91 1.85
C ASP A 38 -7.52 26.43 1.69
N ILE A 39 -8.54 26.14 0.88
CA ILE A 39 -9.08 24.80 0.59
C ILE A 39 -8.01 23.84 0.06
N ARG A 40 -6.97 24.36 -0.62
CA ARG A 40 -5.90 23.56 -1.21
C ARG A 40 -4.67 23.41 -0.31
N ASP A 41 -4.65 24.07 0.84
CA ASP A 41 -3.50 24.02 1.72
C ASP A 41 -3.49 22.70 2.49
N VAL A 42 -2.33 22.04 2.51
CA VAL A 42 -2.09 20.86 3.35
C VAL A 42 -1.75 21.33 4.76
N VAL A 43 -2.67 21.06 5.68
CA VAL A 43 -2.60 21.40 7.10
C VAL A 43 -1.79 20.36 7.86
N ALA A 44 -1.97 19.08 7.50
CA ALA A 44 -1.25 17.97 8.10
C ALA A 44 -0.89 16.92 7.05
N GLN A 45 0.29 16.32 7.20
CA GLN A 45 0.76 15.24 6.35
C GLN A 45 1.00 13.99 7.20
N GLY A 46 0.51 12.84 6.76
CA GLY A 46 0.75 11.55 7.40
C GLY A 46 1.47 10.60 6.45
N VAL A 47 2.41 9.82 6.98
CA VAL A 47 2.98 8.66 6.29
C VAL A 47 2.57 7.39 7.04
N VAL A 48 1.85 6.50 6.37
CA VAL A 48 1.56 5.17 6.91
C VAL A 48 2.77 4.27 6.63
N PRO A 49 3.44 3.71 7.66
CA PRO A 49 4.61 2.90 7.46
C PRO A 49 4.27 1.62 6.69
N SER A 50 5.17 1.25 5.77
CA SER A 50 5.10 0.04 4.96
C SER A 50 4.94 -1.21 5.82
N ARG A 51 3.94 -2.03 5.49
CA ARG A 51 3.78 -3.36 6.08
C ARG A 51 4.61 -4.38 5.29
N TYR A 52 5.11 -5.39 5.99
CA TYR A 52 5.70 -6.56 5.34
C TYR A 52 4.64 -7.65 5.19
N VAL A 53 4.52 -8.20 3.99
CA VAL A 53 3.65 -9.34 3.67
C VAL A 53 4.53 -10.54 3.37
N ILE A 54 4.37 -11.61 4.14
CA ILE A 54 5.11 -12.86 3.97
C ILE A 54 4.22 -13.85 3.24
N LEU A 55 4.69 -14.35 2.10
CA LEU A 55 4.00 -15.35 1.29
C LEU A 55 4.79 -16.66 1.32
N ASP A 56 4.19 -17.71 1.89
CA ASP A 56 4.78 -19.06 1.89
C ASP A 56 4.52 -19.75 0.55
N VAL A 57 5.53 -19.73 -0.33
CA VAL A 57 5.44 -20.25 -1.69
C VAL A 57 5.55 -21.77 -1.69
N MET A 58 6.39 -22.33 -0.82
CA MET A 58 6.57 -23.77 -0.68
C MET A 58 5.27 -24.44 -0.25
N HIS A 59 4.63 -23.92 0.79
CA HIS A 59 3.34 -24.43 1.26
C HIS A 59 2.26 -24.24 0.20
N PHE A 60 2.22 -23.07 -0.43
CA PHE A 60 1.24 -22.80 -1.48
C PHE A 60 1.35 -23.80 -2.63
N PHE A 61 2.56 -24.13 -3.11
CA PHE A 61 2.75 -25.08 -4.21
C PHE A 61 2.89 -26.55 -3.77
N GLY A 62 2.99 -26.84 -2.47
CA GLY A 62 3.20 -28.20 -1.95
C GLY A 62 4.59 -28.76 -2.27
N LEU A 63 5.59 -27.88 -2.36
CA LEU A 63 6.96 -28.26 -2.72
C LEU A 63 7.67 -28.88 -1.52
N LYS A 64 8.50 -29.90 -1.78
CA LYS A 64 9.33 -30.56 -0.75
C LYS A 64 10.80 -30.17 -0.81
N LYS A 65 11.25 -29.58 -1.91
CA LYS A 65 12.64 -29.19 -2.16
C LYS A 65 12.69 -27.71 -2.53
N LEU A 66 13.63 -26.98 -1.92
CA LEU A 66 13.88 -25.57 -2.20
C LEU A 66 14.29 -25.32 -3.65
N ASP A 67 15.08 -26.21 -4.25
CA ASP A 67 15.55 -26.05 -5.64
C ASP A 67 14.41 -25.91 -6.67
N ALA A 68 13.26 -26.55 -6.40
CA ALA A 68 12.09 -26.48 -7.28
C ALA A 68 11.38 -25.12 -7.23
N LEU A 69 11.71 -24.26 -6.26
CA LEU A 69 11.15 -22.92 -6.13
C LEU A 69 11.70 -21.98 -7.21
N THR A 70 13.00 -22.08 -7.51
CA THR A 70 13.68 -21.17 -8.42
C THR A 70 13.06 -21.20 -9.82
N ASP A 71 12.63 -22.38 -10.27
CA ASP A 71 11.96 -22.57 -11.57
C ASP A 71 10.54 -21.98 -11.63
N LEU A 72 9.93 -21.68 -10.48
CA LEU A 72 8.57 -21.17 -10.37
C LEU A 72 8.54 -19.66 -10.10
N LEU A 73 9.65 -19.04 -9.71
CA LEU A 73 9.69 -17.60 -9.43
C LEU A 73 9.72 -16.80 -10.73
N HIS A 74 8.91 -15.73 -10.77
CA HIS A 74 8.88 -14.77 -11.87
C HIS A 74 9.38 -13.38 -11.45
N VAL A 75 9.75 -13.22 -10.18
CA VAL A 75 10.25 -11.97 -9.59
C VAL A 75 11.51 -12.27 -8.77
N GLY A 76 12.43 -11.31 -8.75
CA GLY A 76 13.64 -11.30 -7.93
C GLY A 76 13.59 -10.27 -6.80
N VAL A 77 14.56 -10.36 -5.89
CA VAL A 77 14.75 -9.36 -4.84
C VAL A 77 15.02 -8.00 -5.48
N GLY A 78 14.31 -6.96 -5.03
CA GLY A 78 14.38 -5.62 -5.57
C GLY A 78 13.33 -5.31 -6.65
N ASP A 79 12.55 -6.31 -7.11
CA ASP A 79 11.52 -6.07 -8.12
C ASP A 79 10.29 -5.37 -7.55
N LEU A 80 9.70 -4.50 -8.35
CA LEU A 80 8.41 -3.88 -8.06
C LEU A 80 7.26 -4.77 -8.54
N VAL A 81 6.28 -4.99 -7.66
CA VAL A 81 5.09 -5.79 -7.94
C VAL A 81 3.82 -4.97 -7.81
N GLN A 82 2.86 -5.23 -8.70
CA GLN A 82 1.52 -4.69 -8.66
C GLN A 82 0.54 -5.68 -8.02
N PRO A 83 -0.61 -5.22 -7.49
CA PRO A 83 -1.69 -6.10 -7.07
C PRO A 83 -2.09 -7.04 -8.22
N ASP A 84 -2.39 -8.29 -7.89
CA ASP A 84 -2.76 -9.37 -8.80
C ASP A 84 -1.69 -9.80 -9.83
N GLN A 85 -0.51 -9.17 -9.83
CA GLN A 85 0.63 -9.61 -10.64
C GLN A 85 1.07 -11.00 -10.21
N VAL A 86 1.30 -11.89 -11.18
CA VAL A 86 1.80 -13.23 -10.92
C VAL A 86 3.28 -13.13 -10.50
N ILE A 87 3.57 -13.56 -9.28
CA ILE A 87 4.93 -13.54 -8.71
C ILE A 87 5.59 -14.93 -8.71
N ALA A 88 4.78 -15.99 -8.65
CA ALA A 88 5.27 -17.35 -8.77
C ALA A 88 4.25 -18.27 -9.44
N GLY A 89 4.72 -19.23 -10.23
CA GLY A 89 3.92 -20.24 -10.91
C GLY A 89 4.69 -20.88 -12.06
N LYS A 90 4.18 -22.01 -12.57
CA LYS A 90 4.78 -22.68 -13.73
C LYS A 90 4.62 -21.87 -15.03
N SER A 91 3.63 -20.99 -15.07
CA SER A 91 3.31 -20.13 -16.20
C SER A 91 2.59 -18.88 -15.72
N LEU A 92 2.78 -17.77 -16.42
CA LEU A 92 2.05 -16.53 -16.19
C LEU A 92 0.55 -16.67 -16.47
N THR A 93 0.15 -17.53 -17.42
CA THR A 93 -1.23 -17.54 -17.95
C THR A 93 -2.07 -18.74 -17.53
N LYS A 94 -1.48 -19.88 -17.14
CA LYS A 94 -2.21 -21.12 -16.81
C LYS A 94 -1.68 -21.82 -15.56
N GLY A 95 -2.55 -22.63 -14.94
CA GLY A 95 -2.21 -23.46 -13.78
C GLY A 95 -2.29 -22.73 -12.44
N LYS A 96 -1.78 -23.40 -11.39
CA LYS A 96 -1.67 -22.86 -10.04
C LYS A 96 -0.66 -21.71 -10.04
N ARG A 97 -1.03 -20.57 -9.46
CA ARG A 97 -0.24 -19.33 -9.48
C ARG A 97 -0.41 -18.59 -8.17
N LEU A 98 0.68 -18.02 -7.70
CA LEU A 98 0.70 -17.10 -6.59
C LEU A 98 0.76 -15.67 -7.14
N ARG A 99 -0.14 -14.82 -6.66
CA ARG A 99 -0.24 -13.42 -7.06
C ARG A 99 0.14 -12.51 -5.91
N SER A 100 0.68 -11.34 -6.22
CA SER A 100 0.92 -10.33 -5.21
C SER A 100 -0.41 -9.79 -4.67
N PRO A 101 -0.61 -9.79 -3.34
CA PRO A 101 -1.81 -9.19 -2.74
C PRO A 101 -1.72 -7.65 -2.66
N VAL A 102 -0.52 -7.09 -2.76
CA VAL A 102 -0.25 -5.66 -2.55
C VAL A 102 0.63 -5.08 -3.64
N LYS A 103 0.62 -3.75 -3.76
CA LYS A 103 1.65 -3.02 -4.51
C LYS A 103 2.88 -2.86 -3.63
N GLY A 104 4.03 -3.29 -4.09
CA GLY A 104 5.21 -3.31 -3.23
C GLY A 104 6.52 -3.64 -3.91
N LEU A 105 7.54 -3.80 -3.10
CA LEU A 105 8.88 -4.25 -3.45
C LEU A 105 9.08 -5.68 -2.93
N VAL A 106 9.71 -6.54 -3.72
CA VAL A 106 10.22 -7.82 -3.22
C VAL A 106 11.44 -7.54 -2.35
N ALA A 107 11.24 -7.53 -1.03
CA ALA A 107 12.31 -7.20 -0.08
C ALA A 107 13.31 -8.36 0.05
N HIS A 108 12.81 -9.59 0.17
CA HIS A 108 13.64 -10.79 0.29
C HIS A 108 12.92 -12.04 -0.24
N ILE A 109 13.71 -13.02 -0.67
CA ILE A 109 13.25 -14.37 -1.01
C ILE A 109 14.18 -15.34 -0.28
N GLU A 110 13.68 -16.07 0.71
CA GLU A 110 14.47 -16.98 1.55
C GLU A 110 13.57 -18.07 2.13
N ASP A 111 14.14 -19.25 2.40
CA ASP A 111 13.45 -20.39 3.03
C ASP A 111 12.08 -20.75 2.42
N GLY A 112 11.92 -20.55 1.11
CA GLY A 112 10.66 -20.84 0.43
C GLY A 112 9.59 -19.77 0.54
N ARG A 113 9.93 -18.59 1.06
CA ARG A 113 9.01 -17.47 1.30
C ARG A 113 9.42 -16.25 0.49
N ILE A 114 8.42 -15.49 0.07
CA ILE A 114 8.61 -14.17 -0.52
C ILE A 114 8.17 -13.15 0.52
N ILE A 115 9.05 -12.21 0.83
CA ILE A 115 8.77 -11.07 1.71
C ILE A 115 8.56 -9.86 0.81
N LEU A 116 7.34 -9.34 0.80
CA LEU A 116 6.97 -8.12 0.10
C LEU A 116 6.93 -6.95 1.08
N GLN A 117 7.55 -5.84 0.74
CA GLN A 117 7.37 -4.57 1.42
C GLN A 117 6.31 -3.76 0.67
N GLU A 118 5.18 -3.49 1.32
CA GLU A 118 4.14 -2.64 0.76
C GLU A 118 4.67 -1.21 0.56
N MET A 119 4.30 -0.54 -0.54
CA MET A 119 4.67 0.86 -0.71
C MET A 119 4.01 1.72 0.38
N PRO A 120 4.76 2.64 1.02
CA PRO A 120 4.19 3.51 2.02
C PRO A 120 3.11 4.39 1.40
N ASP A 121 2.01 4.57 2.11
CA ASP A 121 0.93 5.45 1.67
C ASP A 121 1.12 6.85 2.28
N VAL A 122 1.03 7.86 1.43
CA VAL A 122 1.21 9.27 1.81
C VAL A 122 -0.15 9.94 1.78
N MET A 123 -0.59 10.40 2.95
CA MET A 123 -1.86 11.08 3.10
C MET A 123 -1.66 12.56 3.41
N ASN A 124 -2.42 13.41 2.72
CA ASN A 124 -2.43 14.86 2.92
C ASN A 124 -3.84 15.28 3.37
N LEU A 125 -3.91 16.04 4.45
CA LEU A 125 -5.11 16.67 4.97
C LEU A 125 -5.03 18.19 4.84
#